data_AF-A0A7Y3J6Q7-F1
#
_entry.id   AF-A0A7Y3J6Q7-F1
#
_cell.length_a   1.000
_cell.length_b   1.000
_cell.length_c   1.000
_cell.angle_alpha   90.00
_cell.angle_beta   90.00
_cell.angle_gamma   90.00
#
_symmetry.space_group_name_H-M   'P 1'
#
loop_
_entity.id
_entity.type
_entity.pdbx_description
1 polymer ?
#
loop_
_entity_poly.entity_id
_entity_poly.type
_entity_poly.pdbx_seq_one_letter_code
_entity_poly.pdbx_strand_id
1 'polypeptide(L)' 'LAGAREHLTDEGVLVVEVGNSEGALLRAYPRRRFIWPQFTIGGGGVFLLRARDL' A
#
# COMPACT_ATOMS: atom_id res chain seq x y z
N LEU A 1 7.93 -4.47 1.87
CA LEU A 1 7.97 -3.63 0.64
C LEU A 1 9.24 -3.84 -0.18
N ALA A 2 10.34 -4.33 0.40
CA ALA A 2 11.56 -4.64 -0.36
C ALA A 2 11.29 -5.58 -1.55
N GLY A 3 11.97 -5.35 -2.67
CA GLY A 3 11.85 -6.11 -3.92
C GLY A 3 10.65 -5.75 -4.81
N ALA A 4 9.59 -5.13 -4.26
CA ALA A 4 8.38 -4.85 -5.04
C ALA A 4 8.64 -3.93 -6.26
N ARG A 5 9.60 -3.02 -6.16
CA ARG A 5 9.95 -2.08 -7.24
C ARG A 5 10.47 -2.78 -8.50
N GLU A 6 11.12 -3.93 -8.35
CA GLU A 6 11.74 -4.69 -9.44
C GLU A 6 10.70 -5.36 -10.36
N HIS A 7 9.47 -5.50 -9.86
CA HIS A 7 8.35 -6.10 -10.59
C HIS A 7 7.39 -5.06 -11.19
N LEU A 8 7.71 -3.77 -11.07
CA LEU A 8 6.84 -2.68 -11.51
C LEU A 8 7.50 -1.88 -12.63
N THR A 9 6.68 -1.45 -13.58
CA THR A 9 7.05 -0.35 -14.49
C THR A 9 7.10 0.97 -13.71
N ASP A 10 7.70 2.00 -14.28
CA ASP A 10 7.82 3.33 -13.63
C ASP A 10 6.44 3.95 -13.30
N GLU A 11 5.42 3.59 -14.07
CA GLU A 11 4.03 4.01 -13.87
C GLU A 11 3.18 2.97 -13.11
N GLY A 12 3.80 1.86 -12.69
CA GLY A 12 3.12 0.76 -12.01
C GLY A 12 2.54 1.17 -10.66
N VAL A 13 1.58 0.36 -10.21
CA VAL A 13 0.90 0.52 -8.92
C VAL A 13 1.02 -0.79 -8.15
N LEU A 14 1.51 -0.70 -6.91
CA LEU A 14 1.46 -1.79 -5.95
C LEU A 14 0.16 -1.71 -5.17
N VAL A 15 -0.58 -2.81 -5.11
CA VAL A 15 -1.78 -2.98 -4.30
C VAL A 15 -1.50 -4.05 -3.25
N VAL A 16 -1.74 -3.76 -1.97
CA VAL A 16 -1.44 -4.70 -0.88
C VAL A 16 -2.60 -4.75 0.11
N GLU A 17 -3.11 -5.95 0.36
CA GLU A 17 -4.06 -6.23 1.43
C GLU A 17 -3.29 -6.53 2.74
N VAL A 18 -3.66 -5.82 3.80
CA VAL A 18 -3.08 -5.92 5.14
C VAL A 18 -4.09 -6.34 6.20
N GLY A 19 -5.38 -6.36 5.88
CA GLY A 19 -6.45 -6.68 6.82
C GLY A 19 -6.33 -5.88 8.12
N ASN A 20 -6.30 -6.57 9.26
CA ASN A 20 -6.19 -5.95 10.59
C ASN A 20 -4.81 -5.35 10.93
N SER A 21 -3.84 -5.41 10.00
CA SER A 21 -2.46 -4.97 10.25
C SER A 21 -2.20 -3.50 9.88
N GLU A 22 -3.21 -2.72 9.48
CA GLU A 22 -3.06 -1.30 9.12
C GLU A 22 -2.32 -0.50 10.19
N GLY A 23 -2.75 -0.60 11.46
CA GLY A 23 -2.10 0.13 12.55
C GLY A 23 -0.63 -0.26 12.76
N ALA A 24 -0.30 -1.54 12.57
CA ALA A 24 1.09 -2.00 12.65
C ALA A 24 1.93 -1.49 11.48
N LEU A 25 1.36 -1.47 10.28
CA LEU A 25 2.00 -0.91 9.08
C LEU A 25 2.29 0.59 9.25
N LEU A 26 1.32 1.37 9.72
CA LEU A 26 1.49 2.81 9.93
C LEU A 26 2.55 3.11 11.00
N ARG A 27 2.67 2.27 12.04
CA ARG A 27 3.75 2.40 13.04
C ARG A 27 5.13 2.04 12.47
N ALA A 28 5.20 1.04 11.59
CA ALA A 28 6.46 0.62 10.97
C ALA A 28 6.95 1.64 9.92
N TYR A 29 6.03 2.35 9.26
CA TYR A 29 6.36 3.32 8.21
C TYR A 29 5.67 4.68 8.43
N PRO A 30 5.96 5.39 9.53
CA PRO A 30 5.19 6.56 9.95
C PRO A 30 5.31 7.77 9.00
N ARG A 31 6.34 7.81 8.16
CA ARG A 31 6.58 8.89 7.19
C ARG A 31 6.12 8.54 5.77
N ARG A 32 5.73 7.29 5.52
CA ARG A 32 5.33 6.84 4.19
C ARG A 32 3.86 7.19 3.97
N ARG A 33 3.56 7.76 2.81
CA ARG A 33 2.19 8.12 2.44
C ARG A 33 1.54 6.92 1.74
N PHE A 34 0.60 6.30 2.43
CA PHE A 34 -0.23 5.23 1.89
C PHE A 34 -1.54 5.82 1.34
N ILE A 35 -2.02 5.29 0.21
CA ILE A 35 -3.33 5.61 -0.32
C ILE A 35 -4.30 4.51 0.11
N TRP A 36 -5.31 4.86 0.90
CA TRP A 36 -6.34 3.94 1.36
C TRP A 36 -7.64 4.20 0.58
N PRO A 37 -7.98 3.36 -0.41
CA PRO A 37 -9.21 3.48 -1.17
C PRO A 37 -10.42 3.18 -0.29
N GLN A 38 -11.54 3.83 -0.59
CA GLN A 38 -12.83 3.50 -0.01
C GLN A 38 -13.55 2.53 -0.94
N PHE A 39 -14.12 1.47 -0.37
CA PHE A 39 -14.87 0.46 -1.11
C PHE A 39 -16.36 0.57 -0.81
N THR A 40 -17.20 0.35 -1.83
CA THR A 40 -18.67 0.37 -1.71
C THR A 40 -19.23 -0.94 -1.15
N ILE A 41 -18.49 -2.05 -1.31
CA ILE A 41 -18.84 -3.39 -0.84
C ILE A 41 -17.55 -4.04 -0.32
N GLY A 42 -17.55 -4.51 0.93
CA GLY A 42 -16.36 -5.07 1.61
C GLY A 42 -15.77 -4.14 2.68
N GLY A 43 -14.68 -4.58 3.32
CA GLY A 43 -13.96 -3.83 4.35
C GLY A 43 -12.76 -3.02 3.81
N GLY A 44 -12.08 -2.31 4.71
CA GLY A 44 -10.81 -1.61 4.43
C GLY A 44 -9.59 -2.54 4.53
N GLY A 45 -8.41 -1.96 4.77
CA GLY A 45 -7.18 -2.74 4.95
C GLY A 45 -6.50 -3.13 3.64
N VAL A 46 -6.73 -2.38 2.55
CA VAL A 46 -5.91 -2.43 1.34
C VAL A 46 -5.28 -1.06 1.14
N PHE A 47 -3.98 -0.98 0.83
CA PHE A 47 -3.36 0.27 0.41
C PHE A 47 -2.79 0.18 -1.00
N LEU A 48 -2.61 1.35 -1.61
CA LEU A 48 -1.90 1.52 -2.87
C LEU A 48 -0.63 2.34 -2.67
N LEU A 49 0.41 2.00 -3.42
CA LEU A 49 1.60 2.81 -3.64
C LEU A 49 1.91 2.86 -5.13
N ARG A 50 2.28 4.04 -5.65
CA ARG A 50 2.85 4.10 -7.00
C ARG A 50 4.29 3.61 -6.95
N ALA A 51 4.78 3.03 -8.05
CA ALA A 51 6.17 2.60 -8.18
C ALA A 51 7.17 3.74 -7.90
N ARG A 52 6.81 4.98 -8.24
CA ARG A 52 7.61 6.19 -7.94
C ARG A 52 7.68 6.57 -6.45
N ASP A 53 6.75 6.07 -5.64
CA ASP A 53 6.63 6.36 -4.19
C ASP A 53 7.14 5.18 -3.33
N LEU A 54 7.63 4.11 -3.98
CA LEU A 54 8.12 2.87 -3.35
C LEU A 54 9.58 3.00 -2.92
#